data_AF-A0A4J1SJK3-F1
#
_entry.id   AF-A0A4J1SJK3-F1
#
_cell.length_a   1.000
_cell.length_b   1.000
_cell.length_c   1.000
_cell.angle_alpha   90.00
_cell.angle_beta   90.00
_cell.angle_gamma   90.00
#
_symmetry.space_group_name_H-M   'P 1'
#
loop_
_entity.id
_entity.type
_entity.pdbx_description
1 polymer ?
#
loop_
_entity_poly.entity_id
_entity_poly.type
_entity_poly.pdbx_seq_one_letter_code
_entity_poly.pdbx_strand_id
1 'polypeptide(L)'
;MRFIDLFSGIGGFRLGMESVGHECIGFCEIDKFARKSYKSIFQTEGEIEFHDIRDVSDDEFKKLRGKVDVICGGFPCQAFSIAGRRLGFEDTRGTLFFEIARATKQIQPRFLFLENVKGLLNHDKGRTFTTILTTLDELGFDVEWQVLNSKDFGVPQNRERVFIIGHSRKKGTRLLFPFRREGQATNSEILKTLGNLNPSKSGMSGKVYYSEGLAPTLVRGKGEGFKVAIPCMTPDRLEKRQNGRRFKDNQEPMFTLNTQDRHGIIVVGDLPTSFKETGRVYGSEGLSPTLTTMQGGDKIPKILIPEPIQFLKVREATKKGYAQAEIGDSINLERPSSQYRRGRVGKGIANTLTTSGQMGVVVASYEGEDKQVYHVAGVLIDGQFYRLRIRRITPKECFRLQGFPDWAFEAARKVSSNSQLYKQAGNSVTVPVIAAIAKKLKEVEEKDESFK
;
A
#
# COMPACT_ATOMS: atom_id res chain seq x y z
N MET A 1 -2.26 -3.90 -31.59
CA MET A 1 -0.79 -3.68 -31.65
C MET A 1 -0.03 -4.93 -31.25
N ARG A 2 1.12 -5.16 -31.88
CA ARG A 2 2.07 -6.23 -31.56
C ARG A 2 3.24 -5.69 -30.73
N PHE A 3 3.65 -6.39 -29.68
CA PHE A 3 4.70 -5.91 -28.78
C PHE A 3 5.77 -6.96 -28.47
N ILE A 4 6.96 -6.50 -28.09
CA ILE A 4 8.04 -7.32 -27.53
C ILE A 4 8.30 -6.90 -26.09
N ASP A 5 8.44 -7.88 -25.19
CA ASP A 5 8.61 -7.67 -23.75
C ASP A 5 10.08 -7.84 -23.34
N LEU A 6 10.81 -6.73 -23.21
CA LEU A 6 12.21 -6.74 -22.78
C LEU A 6 12.33 -6.65 -21.26
N PHE A 7 13.25 -7.39 -20.65
CA PHE A 7 13.33 -7.54 -19.18
C PHE A 7 12.01 -8.05 -18.60
N SER A 8 11.45 -9.04 -19.27
CA SER A 8 10.06 -9.47 -19.10
C SER A 8 9.73 -10.06 -17.72
N GLY A 9 10.73 -10.54 -16.98
CA GLY A 9 10.53 -11.21 -15.70
C GLY A 9 9.59 -12.40 -15.82
N ILE A 10 8.45 -12.32 -15.13
CA ILE A 10 7.38 -13.32 -15.19
C ILE A 10 6.18 -12.86 -16.04
N GLY A 11 6.34 -11.79 -16.83
CA GLY A 11 5.36 -11.31 -17.81
C GLY A 11 4.27 -10.42 -17.24
N GLY A 12 4.63 -9.53 -16.30
CA GLY A 12 3.70 -8.50 -15.82
C GLY A 12 3.29 -7.52 -16.93
N PHE A 13 4.22 -7.16 -17.82
CA PHE A 13 3.93 -6.37 -19.02
C PHE A 13 3.02 -7.16 -19.97
N ARG A 14 3.42 -8.38 -20.32
CA ARG A 14 2.64 -9.24 -21.20
C ARG A 14 1.19 -9.39 -20.75
N LEU A 15 0.97 -9.79 -19.50
CA LEU A 15 -0.37 -10.02 -18.98
C LEU A 15 -1.23 -8.74 -19.02
N GLY A 16 -0.65 -7.58 -18.70
CA GLY A 16 -1.35 -6.30 -18.78
C GLY A 16 -1.72 -5.91 -20.21
N MET A 17 -0.79 -6.09 -21.16
CA MET A 17 -0.99 -5.78 -22.57
C MET A 17 -2.00 -6.73 -23.25
N GLU A 18 -1.87 -8.04 -23.01
CA GLU A 18 -2.77 -9.06 -23.56
C GLU A 18 -4.18 -8.96 -22.99
N SER A 19 -4.35 -8.49 -21.74
CA SER A 19 -5.67 -8.30 -21.13
C SER A 19 -6.58 -7.34 -21.88
N VAL A 20 -6.01 -6.47 -22.72
CA VAL A 20 -6.75 -5.54 -23.57
C VAL A 20 -6.67 -5.90 -25.05
N GLY A 21 -6.06 -7.03 -25.42
CA GLY A 21 -6.01 -7.55 -26.79
C GLY A 21 -4.79 -7.13 -27.61
N HIS A 22 -3.70 -6.68 -26.98
CA HIS A 22 -2.41 -6.57 -27.68
C HIS A 22 -1.72 -7.95 -27.75
N GLU A 23 -0.90 -8.18 -28.77
CA GLU A 23 -0.26 -9.48 -29.04
C GLU A 23 1.22 -9.46 -28.68
N CYS A 24 1.66 -10.38 -27.81
CA CYS A 24 3.07 -10.58 -27.51
C CYS A 24 3.73 -11.43 -28.59
N ILE A 25 4.77 -10.92 -29.26
CA ILE A 25 5.49 -11.68 -30.30
C ILE A 25 6.80 -12.29 -29.81
N GLY A 26 7.26 -11.89 -28.63
CA GLY A 26 8.48 -12.38 -28.03
C GLY A 26 8.87 -11.66 -26.75
N PHE A 27 9.85 -12.22 -26.05
CA PHE A 27 10.32 -11.72 -24.77
C PHE A 27 11.83 -11.87 -24.61
N CYS A 28 12.43 -11.05 -23.73
CA CYS A 28 13.83 -11.13 -23.34
C CYS A 28 13.95 -11.18 -21.81
N GLU A 29 14.58 -12.22 -21.26
CA GLU A 29 14.81 -12.33 -19.80
C GLU A 29 16.06 -13.16 -19.47
N ILE A 30 16.95 -12.59 -18.67
CA ILE A 30 18.25 -13.19 -18.32
C ILE A 30 18.12 -14.24 -17.21
N ASP A 31 17.20 -14.07 -16.26
CA ASP A 31 16.99 -14.97 -15.14
C ASP A 31 16.30 -16.26 -15.60
N LYS A 32 17.03 -17.37 -15.52
CA LYS A 32 16.55 -18.70 -15.94
C LYS A 32 15.29 -19.17 -15.20
N PHE A 33 15.08 -18.76 -13.95
CA PHE A 33 13.91 -19.17 -13.17
C PHE A 33 12.69 -18.34 -13.57
N ALA A 34 12.88 -17.04 -13.81
CA ALA A 34 11.87 -16.17 -14.38
C ALA A 34 11.42 -16.70 -15.76
N ARG A 35 12.35 -17.03 -16.67
CA ARG A 35 12.02 -17.66 -17.97
C ARG A 35 11.21 -18.94 -17.84
N LYS A 36 11.61 -19.86 -16.95
CA LYS A 36 10.84 -21.10 -16.70
C LYS A 36 9.40 -20.80 -16.28
N SER A 37 9.22 -19.82 -15.39
CA SER A 37 7.90 -19.43 -14.90
C SER A 37 7.08 -18.75 -16.01
N TYR A 38 7.70 -17.85 -16.77
CA TYR A 38 7.11 -17.18 -17.92
C TYR A 38 6.57 -18.19 -18.95
N LYS A 39 7.40 -19.15 -19.37
CA LYS A 39 7.00 -20.22 -20.30
C LYS A 39 5.86 -21.07 -19.75
N SER A 40 5.88 -21.38 -18.46
CA SER A 40 4.80 -22.12 -17.82
C SER A 40 3.48 -21.34 -17.76
N ILE A 41 3.53 -20.01 -17.66
CA ILE A 41 2.35 -19.14 -17.58
C ILE A 41 1.74 -18.96 -18.97
N PHE A 42 2.56 -18.70 -20.00
CA PHE A 42 2.08 -18.22 -21.30
C PHE A 42 2.17 -19.23 -22.45
N GLN A 43 2.79 -20.41 -22.26
CA GLN A 43 2.91 -21.43 -23.32
C GLN A 43 3.52 -20.87 -24.61
N THR A 44 4.74 -20.34 -24.53
CA THR A 44 5.37 -19.49 -25.54
C THR A 44 5.91 -20.23 -26.77
N GLU A 45 5.25 -21.30 -27.22
CA GLU A 45 5.67 -22.07 -28.39
C GLU A 45 5.52 -21.22 -29.66
N GLY A 46 6.59 -21.12 -30.46
CA GLY A 46 6.61 -20.30 -31.69
C GLY A 46 6.90 -18.82 -31.48
N GLU A 47 7.05 -18.35 -30.24
CA GLU A 47 7.45 -16.98 -29.93
C GLU A 47 8.97 -16.79 -29.98
N ILE A 48 9.39 -15.53 -30.13
CA ILE A 48 10.80 -15.16 -30.06
C ILE A 48 11.26 -15.12 -28.61
N GLU A 49 12.31 -15.88 -28.30
CA GLU A 49 12.91 -15.92 -26.97
C GLU A 49 14.36 -15.42 -27.02
N PHE A 50 14.60 -14.30 -26.36
CA PHE A 50 15.94 -13.82 -26.06
C PHE A 50 16.26 -14.03 -24.57
N HIS A 51 17.53 -14.23 -24.23
CA HIS A 51 17.96 -14.43 -22.84
C HIS A 51 18.65 -13.16 -22.34
N ASP A 52 19.88 -12.95 -22.76
CA ASP A 52 20.62 -11.72 -22.50
C ASP A 52 20.44 -10.77 -23.68
N ILE A 53 19.91 -9.58 -23.42
CA ILE A 53 19.69 -8.57 -24.45
C ILE A 53 21.02 -8.13 -25.12
N ARG A 54 22.14 -8.25 -24.41
CA ARG A 54 23.47 -7.89 -24.91
C ARG A 54 23.96 -8.85 -26.01
N ASP A 55 23.49 -10.09 -25.97
CA ASP A 55 23.87 -11.13 -26.94
C ASP A 55 23.01 -11.08 -28.20
N VAL A 56 21.89 -10.34 -28.18
CA VAL A 56 21.02 -10.18 -29.34
C VAL A 56 21.70 -9.31 -30.38
N SER A 57 21.86 -9.82 -31.60
CA SER A 57 22.50 -9.09 -32.68
C SER A 57 21.60 -7.99 -33.26
N ASP A 58 22.23 -6.98 -33.87
CA ASP A 58 21.50 -5.91 -34.56
C ASP A 58 20.63 -6.46 -35.70
N ASP A 59 21.05 -7.52 -36.37
CA ASP A 59 20.29 -8.14 -37.46
C ASP A 59 19.07 -8.92 -36.96
N GLU A 60 19.15 -9.54 -35.78
CA GLU A 60 17.98 -10.12 -35.11
C GLU A 60 16.94 -9.04 -34.77
N PHE A 61 17.36 -7.90 -34.23
CA PHE A 61 16.44 -6.78 -34.00
C PHE A 61 15.87 -6.20 -35.30
N LYS A 62 16.67 -6.06 -36.36
CA LYS A 62 16.17 -5.57 -37.66
C LYS A 62 15.08 -6.46 -38.25
N LYS A 63 15.12 -7.79 -38.05
CA LYS A 63 14.06 -8.72 -38.51
C LYS A 63 12.68 -8.44 -37.90
N LEU A 64 12.63 -7.69 -36.80
CA LEU A 64 11.40 -7.26 -36.11
C LEU A 64 10.88 -5.91 -36.60
N ARG A 65 11.65 -5.19 -37.41
CA ARG A 65 11.24 -3.90 -37.97
C ARG A 65 9.95 -4.07 -38.78
N GLY A 66 8.97 -3.22 -38.51
CA GLY A 66 7.65 -3.29 -39.13
C GLY A 66 6.73 -4.39 -38.59
N LYS A 67 7.21 -5.25 -37.67
CA LYS A 67 6.41 -6.28 -37.00
C LYS A 67 6.07 -5.94 -35.55
N VAL A 68 6.86 -5.06 -34.92
CA VAL A 68 6.68 -4.59 -33.54
C VAL A 68 6.18 -3.15 -33.55
N ASP A 69 5.04 -2.94 -32.91
CA ASP A 69 4.49 -1.61 -32.67
C ASP A 69 4.96 -1.03 -31.34
N VAL A 70 5.14 -1.87 -30.32
CA VAL A 70 5.51 -1.43 -28.96
C VAL A 70 6.69 -2.23 -28.43
N ILE A 71 7.71 -1.55 -27.89
CA ILE A 71 8.71 -2.18 -27.04
C ILE A 71 8.33 -1.90 -25.58
N CYS A 72 8.08 -2.95 -24.81
CA CYS A 72 7.84 -2.87 -23.38
C CYS A 72 9.12 -3.19 -22.60
N GLY A 73 9.33 -2.57 -21.44
CA GLY A 73 10.37 -3.08 -20.53
C GLY A 73 10.60 -2.33 -19.21
N GLY A 74 10.79 -3.09 -18.14
CA GLY A 74 11.16 -2.61 -16.81
C GLY A 74 12.65 -2.83 -16.54
N PHE A 75 13.49 -1.87 -16.92
CA PHE A 75 14.94 -2.07 -16.92
C PHE A 75 15.60 -1.80 -15.56
N PRO A 76 16.67 -2.53 -15.20
CA PRO A 76 17.36 -2.32 -13.93
C PRO A 76 17.96 -0.92 -13.77
N CYS A 77 17.60 -0.23 -12.67
CA CYS A 77 18.10 1.12 -12.35
C CYS A 77 19.53 1.16 -11.78
N GLN A 78 20.10 0.02 -11.36
CA GLN A 78 21.30 -0.03 -10.51
C GLN A 78 22.60 0.39 -11.20
N ALA A 79 22.69 0.29 -12.54
CA ALA A 79 23.94 0.50 -13.27
C ALA A 79 24.29 1.97 -13.55
N PHE A 80 23.33 2.90 -13.39
CA PHE A 80 23.54 4.29 -13.78
C PHE A 80 24.47 5.07 -12.83
N SER A 81 24.69 4.60 -11.60
CA SER A 81 25.59 5.27 -10.65
C SER A 81 27.07 5.21 -11.07
N ILE A 82 27.44 4.29 -11.96
CA ILE A 82 28.83 4.08 -12.40
C ILE A 82 29.12 4.84 -13.71
N ALA A 83 28.13 5.00 -14.59
CA ALA A 83 28.29 5.59 -15.92
C ALA A 83 28.40 7.13 -15.94
N GLY A 84 28.15 7.81 -14.82
CA GLY A 84 28.14 9.28 -14.72
C GLY A 84 29.49 9.98 -14.92
N ARG A 85 30.57 9.24 -15.22
CA ARG A 85 31.87 9.79 -15.59
C ARG A 85 32.39 9.10 -16.84
N ARG A 86 31.92 9.50 -18.02
CA ARG A 86 32.71 9.57 -19.28
C ARG A 86 31.80 9.98 -20.45
N LEU A 87 32.39 10.75 -21.35
CA LEU A 87 31.81 11.36 -22.54
C LEU A 87 31.83 10.35 -23.69
N GLY A 88 30.69 10.13 -24.35
CA GLY A 88 30.61 9.47 -25.66
C GLY A 88 29.74 8.20 -25.71
N PHE A 89 29.14 7.95 -26.87
CA PHE A 89 28.35 6.74 -27.19
C PHE A 89 29.15 5.43 -27.02
N GLU A 90 30.48 5.46 -27.10
CA GLU A 90 31.33 4.26 -27.03
C GLU A 90 31.59 3.72 -25.60
N ASP A 91 31.32 4.53 -24.57
CA ASP A 91 31.50 4.16 -23.15
C ASP A 91 30.19 3.75 -22.45
N THR A 92 29.10 3.63 -23.23
CA THR A 92 27.73 3.35 -22.76
C THR A 92 27.45 1.88 -22.47
N ARG A 93 28.43 0.98 -22.69
CA ARG A 93 28.35 -0.49 -22.60
C ARG A 93 27.97 -1.03 -21.21
N GLY A 94 27.90 -0.19 -20.19
CA GLY A 94 27.64 -0.61 -18.80
C GLY A 94 26.16 -0.64 -18.38
N THR A 95 25.24 0.02 -19.10
CA THR A 95 23.83 0.13 -18.64
C THR A 95 22.83 -0.48 -19.62
N LEU A 96 21.90 -1.28 -19.09
CA LEU A 96 20.92 -2.05 -19.84
C LEU A 96 19.87 -1.19 -20.58
N PHE A 97 19.76 0.11 -20.24
CA PHE A 97 18.92 1.04 -21.00
C PHE A 97 19.46 1.29 -22.42
N PHE A 98 20.78 1.33 -22.61
CA PHE A 98 21.34 1.52 -23.95
C PHE A 98 21.09 0.32 -24.87
N GLU A 99 20.88 -0.87 -24.30
CA GLU A 99 20.43 -2.03 -25.06
C GLU A 99 18.98 -1.86 -25.54
N ILE A 100 18.12 -1.21 -24.76
CA ILE A 100 16.78 -0.80 -25.22
C ILE A 100 16.91 0.25 -26.32
N ALA A 101 17.80 1.22 -26.18
CA ALA A 101 18.07 2.22 -27.20
C ALA A 101 18.58 1.58 -28.51
N ARG A 102 19.47 0.58 -28.42
CA ARG A 102 19.96 -0.22 -29.55
C ARG A 102 18.83 -0.98 -30.22
N ALA A 103 18.02 -1.71 -29.45
CA ALA A 103 16.84 -2.40 -29.96
C ALA A 103 15.86 -1.42 -30.63
N THR A 104 15.59 -0.27 -30.01
CA THR A 104 14.71 0.78 -30.53
C THR A 104 15.20 1.32 -31.88
N LYS A 105 16.51 1.59 -32.00
CA LYS A 105 17.12 2.06 -33.26
C LYS A 105 16.92 1.06 -34.39
N GLN A 106 17.04 -0.23 -34.12
CA GLN A 106 16.92 -1.28 -35.13
C GLN A 106 15.45 -1.62 -35.44
N ILE A 107 14.60 -1.79 -34.43
CA ILE A 107 13.20 -2.19 -34.56
C ILE A 107 12.32 -1.04 -35.07
N GLN A 108 12.62 0.21 -34.70
CA GLN A 108 11.81 1.41 -35.00
C GLN A 108 10.32 1.23 -34.64
N PRO A 109 10.00 0.94 -33.35
CA PRO A 109 8.63 0.76 -32.91
C PRO A 109 7.85 2.08 -32.98
N ARG A 110 6.53 1.95 -32.91
CA ARG A 110 5.62 3.10 -32.80
C ARG A 110 5.66 3.72 -31.40
N PHE A 111 5.69 2.88 -30.37
CA PHE A 111 5.75 3.28 -28.97
C PHE A 111 6.89 2.59 -28.22
N LEU A 112 7.41 3.29 -27.21
CA LEU A 112 8.17 2.69 -26.11
C LEU A 112 7.31 2.75 -24.86
N PHE A 113 7.21 1.65 -24.12
CA PHE A 113 6.51 1.58 -22.86
C PHE A 113 7.46 1.07 -21.77
N LEU A 114 8.11 2.00 -21.07
CA LEU A 114 9.15 1.69 -20.10
C LEU A 114 8.68 1.95 -18.67
N GLU A 115 9.12 1.12 -17.73
CA GLU A 115 8.88 1.28 -16.30
C GLU A 115 10.18 1.39 -15.53
N ASN A 116 10.17 2.20 -14.47
CA ASN A 116 11.25 2.20 -13.49
C ASN A 116 10.81 2.70 -12.10
N VAL A 117 11.71 2.57 -11.11
CA VAL A 117 11.51 3.10 -9.77
C VAL A 117 11.39 4.63 -9.78
N LYS A 118 10.50 5.18 -8.92
CA LYS A 118 10.34 6.64 -8.74
C LYS A 118 11.66 7.38 -8.47
N GLY A 119 12.62 6.70 -7.83
CA GLY A 119 13.94 7.25 -7.54
C GLY A 119 14.76 7.62 -8.78
N LEU A 120 14.45 7.06 -9.95
CA LEU A 120 15.12 7.38 -11.22
C LEU A 120 15.09 8.88 -11.52
N LEU A 121 13.96 9.55 -11.25
CA LEU A 121 13.76 10.98 -11.52
C LEU A 121 14.77 11.90 -10.80
N ASN A 122 15.23 11.48 -9.63
CA ASN A 122 16.17 12.24 -8.79
C ASN A 122 17.57 11.61 -8.76
N HIS A 123 17.76 10.50 -9.47
CA HIS A 123 19.03 9.78 -9.47
C HIS A 123 20.13 10.66 -10.07
N ASP A 124 21.29 10.69 -9.40
CA ASP A 124 22.44 11.51 -9.80
C ASP A 124 22.07 12.98 -10.08
N LYS A 125 21.25 13.58 -9.18
CA LYS A 125 20.71 14.95 -9.31
C LYS A 125 19.90 15.17 -10.61
N GLY A 126 19.27 14.11 -11.12
CA GLY A 126 18.46 14.13 -12.34
C GLY A 126 19.23 13.83 -13.63
N ARG A 127 20.57 13.80 -13.59
CA ARG A 127 21.40 13.60 -14.80
C ARG A 127 21.08 12.31 -15.54
N THR A 128 20.86 11.23 -14.80
CA THR A 128 20.49 9.93 -15.39
C THR A 128 19.19 9.99 -16.17
N PHE A 129 18.17 10.65 -15.61
CA PHE A 129 16.89 10.78 -16.28
C PHE A 129 17.01 11.70 -17.51
N THR A 130 17.79 12.78 -17.40
CA THR A 130 18.12 13.64 -18.55
C THR A 130 18.81 12.85 -19.67
N THR A 131 19.80 12.00 -19.36
CA THR A 131 20.45 11.15 -20.38
C THR A 131 19.45 10.23 -21.07
N ILE A 132 18.54 9.60 -20.33
CA ILE A 132 17.47 8.77 -20.91
C ILE A 132 16.62 9.59 -21.90
N LEU A 133 16.16 10.78 -21.49
CA LEU A 133 15.35 11.64 -22.34
C LEU A 133 16.11 12.09 -23.60
N THR A 134 17.37 12.52 -23.45
CA THR A 134 18.22 12.93 -24.59
C THR A 134 18.45 11.76 -25.56
N THR A 135 18.75 10.56 -25.08
CA THR A 135 18.93 9.40 -25.94
C THR A 135 17.65 9.05 -26.71
N LEU A 136 16.48 9.13 -26.07
CA LEU A 136 15.20 8.87 -26.76
C LEU A 136 14.86 9.97 -27.77
N ASP A 137 15.16 11.23 -27.45
CA ASP A 137 15.02 12.37 -28.35
C ASP A 137 15.88 12.21 -29.62
N GLU A 138 17.15 11.82 -29.46
CA GLU A 138 18.09 11.54 -30.57
C GLU A 138 17.62 10.36 -31.44
N LEU A 139 16.90 9.39 -30.86
CA LEU A 139 16.28 8.29 -31.59
C LEU A 139 14.97 8.69 -32.31
N GLY A 140 14.51 9.93 -32.13
CA GLY A 140 13.32 10.46 -32.78
C GLY A 140 12.01 10.18 -32.05
N PHE A 141 12.06 10.09 -30.71
CA PHE A 141 10.89 9.90 -29.87
C PHE A 141 10.59 11.15 -29.03
N ASP A 142 9.34 11.58 -29.05
CA ASP A 142 8.82 12.51 -28.03
C ASP A 142 8.44 11.70 -26.79
N VAL A 143 8.73 12.20 -25.59
CA VAL A 143 8.58 11.40 -24.37
C VAL A 143 7.66 12.08 -23.38
N GLU A 144 6.71 11.32 -22.85
CA GLU A 144 5.92 11.69 -21.68
C GLU A 144 6.17 10.70 -20.54
N TRP A 145 6.01 11.14 -19.29
CA TRP A 145 6.13 10.25 -18.14
C TRP A 145 5.20 10.67 -17.00
N GLN A 146 4.78 9.68 -16.21
CA GLN A 146 3.98 9.92 -15.01
C GLN A 146 4.40 8.96 -13.89
N VAL A 147 4.40 9.46 -12.65
CA VAL A 147 4.51 8.60 -11.47
C VAL A 147 3.14 8.11 -11.07
N LEU A 148 2.94 6.80 -11.10
CA LEU A 148 1.69 6.14 -10.72
C LEU A 148 1.91 5.25 -9.50
N ASN A 149 0.88 5.13 -8.67
CA ASN A 149 0.90 4.28 -7.48
C ASN A 149 -0.05 3.11 -7.67
N SER A 150 0.43 1.87 -7.50
CA SER A 150 -0.36 0.65 -7.67
C SER A 150 -1.69 0.64 -6.88
N LYS A 151 -1.74 1.31 -5.73
CA LYS A 151 -2.96 1.46 -4.92
C LYS A 151 -4.11 2.19 -5.60
N ASP A 152 -3.79 3.05 -6.55
CA ASP A 152 -4.78 3.80 -7.32
C ASP A 152 -5.35 2.95 -8.48
N PHE A 153 -4.91 1.69 -8.63
CA PHE A 153 -5.28 0.76 -9.70
C PHE A 153 -5.80 -0.59 -9.16
N GLY A 154 -6.45 -0.56 -8.00
CA GLY A 154 -7.14 -1.73 -7.43
C GLY A 154 -6.25 -2.76 -6.71
N VAL A 155 -4.97 -2.45 -6.49
CA VAL A 155 -4.04 -3.33 -5.76
C VAL A 155 -3.68 -2.70 -4.43
N PRO A 156 -3.94 -3.30 -3.25
CA PRO A 156 -3.67 -2.67 -1.95
C PRO A 156 -2.16 -2.68 -1.62
N GLN A 157 -1.35 -1.99 -2.43
CA GLN A 157 0.08 -1.85 -2.29
C GLN A 157 0.53 -0.43 -2.59
N ASN A 158 1.21 0.21 -1.63
CA ASN A 158 1.89 1.47 -1.85
C ASN A 158 3.19 1.24 -2.63
N ARG A 159 3.09 1.33 -3.96
CA ARG A 159 4.19 1.13 -4.90
C ARG A 159 4.14 2.21 -5.97
N GLU A 160 4.99 3.22 -5.80
CA GLU A 160 5.16 4.28 -6.78
C GLU A 160 6.21 3.89 -7.81
N ARG A 161 5.87 4.05 -9.09
CA ARG A 161 6.74 3.79 -10.25
C ARG A 161 6.58 4.89 -11.28
N VAL A 162 7.67 5.22 -11.96
CA VAL A 162 7.64 6.11 -13.12
C VAL A 162 7.42 5.25 -14.35
N PHE A 163 6.43 5.63 -15.14
CA PHE A 163 6.15 5.06 -16.44
C PHE A 163 6.50 6.09 -17.50
N ILE A 164 7.25 5.66 -18.51
CA ILE A 164 7.79 6.51 -19.57
C ILE A 164 7.23 5.98 -20.89
N ILE A 165 6.54 6.85 -21.62
CA ILE A 165 5.99 6.54 -22.94
C ILE A 165 6.76 7.33 -23.98
N GLY A 166 7.44 6.61 -24.88
CA GLY A 166 8.09 7.19 -26.04
C GLY A 166 7.14 7.11 -27.24
N HIS A 167 6.99 8.24 -27.92
CA HIS A 167 6.12 8.46 -29.07
C HIS A 167 6.95 8.67 -30.33
N SER A 168 6.87 7.75 -31.30
CA SER A 168 7.66 7.91 -32.53
C SER A 168 7.19 9.11 -33.36
N ARG A 169 8.09 10.08 -33.59
CA ARG A 169 7.82 11.25 -34.46
C ARG A 169 7.46 10.85 -35.88
N LYS A 170 8.01 9.72 -36.36
CA LYS A 170 7.80 9.23 -37.73
C LYS A 170 6.41 8.64 -37.95
N LYS A 171 5.78 8.11 -36.90
CA LYS A 171 4.51 7.38 -37.04
C LYS A 171 3.28 8.17 -36.61
N GLY A 172 3.46 9.30 -35.91
CA GLY A 172 2.35 10.09 -35.38
C GLY A 172 1.62 9.35 -34.25
N THR A 173 1.49 10.01 -33.11
CA THR A 173 0.93 9.38 -31.90
C THR A 173 0.16 10.42 -31.09
N ARG A 174 -0.56 9.96 -30.06
CA ARG A 174 -1.31 10.81 -29.13
C ARG A 174 -0.84 10.54 -27.71
N LEU A 175 -0.79 11.59 -26.90
CA LEU A 175 -0.43 11.51 -25.48
C LEU A 175 -1.41 10.60 -24.74
N LEU A 176 -0.87 9.75 -23.87
CA LEU A 176 -1.61 8.84 -23.01
C LEU A 176 -1.84 9.45 -21.62
N PHE A 177 -0.92 10.30 -21.17
CA PHE A 177 -1.01 10.98 -19.88
C PHE A 177 -1.75 12.32 -19.99
N PRO A 178 -2.34 12.82 -18.90
CA PRO A 178 -2.32 12.26 -17.55
C PRO A 178 -3.40 11.20 -17.30
N PHE A 179 -3.03 10.13 -16.56
CA PHE A 179 -4.02 9.39 -15.77
C PHE A 179 -4.45 10.30 -14.62
N ARG A 180 -5.66 10.84 -14.74
CA ARG A 180 -6.30 11.55 -13.63
C ARG A 180 -6.71 10.51 -12.60
N ARG A 181 -6.53 10.81 -11.30
CA ARG A 181 -7.11 9.98 -10.23
C ARG A 181 -8.61 9.86 -10.48
N GLU A 182 -9.12 8.64 -10.58
CA GLU A 182 -10.50 8.37 -10.16
C GLU A 182 -10.56 8.73 -8.67
N GLY A 183 -10.97 9.97 -8.38
CA GLY A 183 -10.72 10.64 -7.11
C GLY A 183 -10.62 12.16 -7.20
N GLN A 184 -10.68 12.74 -8.40
CA GLN A 184 -11.24 14.08 -8.56
C GLN A 184 -12.70 13.96 -8.97
N ALA A 185 -13.56 14.29 -8.02
CA ALA A 185 -15.00 14.41 -8.12
C ALA A 185 -15.50 14.87 -9.51
N THR A 186 -15.88 13.92 -10.35
CA THR A 186 -17.00 14.09 -11.29
C THR A 186 -18.21 13.38 -10.70
N ASN A 187 -18.58 13.85 -9.52
CA ASN A 187 -19.93 14.06 -9.03
C ASN A 187 -19.72 14.71 -7.68
N SER A 188 -20.01 16.00 -7.63
CA SER A 188 -20.15 16.78 -6.42
C SER A 188 -20.80 15.95 -5.30
N GLU A 189 -20.00 15.50 -4.33
CA GLU A 189 -20.51 15.26 -2.98
C GLU A 189 -20.82 16.64 -2.41
N ILE A 190 -22.00 17.12 -2.79
CA ILE A 190 -22.53 18.44 -2.44
C ILE A 190 -22.50 18.52 -0.90
N LEU A 191 -21.83 19.55 -0.37
CA LEU A 191 -22.05 20.03 0.99
C LEU A 191 -23.56 20.25 1.18
N LYS A 192 -24.27 19.27 1.73
CA LYS A 192 -25.70 19.40 2.02
C LYS A 192 -25.84 20.48 3.09
N THR A 193 -26.30 21.65 2.67
CA THR A 193 -26.50 22.83 3.52
C THR A 193 -27.98 22.89 3.88
N LEU A 194 -28.30 22.95 5.17
CA LEU A 194 -29.67 23.08 5.70
C LEU A 194 -30.19 24.53 5.53
N GLY A 195 -29.30 25.52 5.60
CA GLY A 195 -29.64 26.93 5.45
C GLY A 195 -28.51 27.88 5.87
N ASN A 196 -28.81 29.18 5.92
CA ASN A 196 -27.89 30.21 6.39
C ASN A 196 -28.57 31.08 7.46
N LEU A 197 -28.04 31.08 8.68
CA LEU A 197 -28.54 31.83 9.84
C LEU A 197 -28.09 33.30 9.86
N ASN A 198 -27.27 33.74 8.89
CA ASN A 198 -26.88 35.14 8.78
C ASN A 198 -28.11 36.00 8.42
N PRO A 199 -28.37 37.15 9.09
CA PRO A 199 -29.49 38.04 8.75
C PRO A 199 -29.57 38.43 7.27
N SER A 200 -28.42 38.56 6.60
CA SER A 200 -28.32 38.87 5.16
C SER A 200 -28.58 37.66 4.24
N LYS A 201 -28.79 36.47 4.80
CA LYS A 201 -28.79 35.15 4.13
C LYS A 201 -27.56 34.86 3.27
N SER A 202 -26.51 35.68 3.36
CA SER A 202 -25.28 35.60 2.59
C SER A 202 -24.06 35.66 3.52
N GLY A 203 -23.12 34.74 3.36
CA GLY A 203 -21.92 34.63 4.22
C GLY A 203 -21.66 33.20 4.70
N MET A 204 -20.38 32.82 4.78
CA MET A 204 -19.97 31.44 5.09
C MET A 204 -20.14 31.04 6.56
N SER A 205 -20.07 31.99 7.50
CA SER A 205 -20.13 31.73 8.95
C SER A 205 -21.52 31.31 9.46
N GLY A 206 -22.59 31.68 8.73
CA GLY A 206 -23.96 31.33 9.08
C GLY A 206 -24.47 30.03 8.46
N LYS A 207 -23.67 29.36 7.61
CA LYS A 207 -24.10 28.11 6.95
C LYS A 207 -24.23 26.96 7.95
N VAL A 208 -25.37 26.28 7.90
CA VAL A 208 -25.67 25.08 8.70
C VAL A 208 -25.63 23.87 7.79
N TYR A 209 -24.93 22.81 8.21
CA TYR A 209 -24.70 21.61 7.40
C TYR A 209 -25.41 20.38 8.02
N TYR A 210 -25.80 19.43 7.18
CA TYR A 210 -26.31 18.13 7.66
C TYR A 210 -25.17 17.27 8.23
N SER A 211 -25.45 16.47 9.26
CA SER A 211 -24.48 15.55 9.88
C SER A 211 -24.02 14.39 8.98
N GLU A 212 -24.75 14.13 7.90
CA GLU A 212 -24.52 13.01 6.97
C GLU A 212 -23.59 13.37 5.80
N GLY A 213 -23.03 14.59 5.78
CA GLY A 213 -22.14 15.08 4.71
C GLY A 213 -20.74 15.43 5.19
N LEU A 214 -19.82 15.69 4.25
CA LEU A 214 -18.46 16.15 4.54
C LEU A 214 -18.47 17.49 5.29
N ALA A 215 -17.65 17.61 6.34
CA ALA A 215 -17.46 18.87 7.05
C ALA A 215 -16.60 19.85 6.23
N PRO A 216 -16.94 21.15 6.17
CA PRO A 216 -16.14 22.15 5.48
C PRO A 216 -14.77 22.40 6.15
N THR A 217 -13.79 22.87 5.37
CA THR A 217 -12.44 23.21 5.84
C THR A 217 -12.45 24.36 6.85
N LEU A 218 -11.81 24.17 8.02
CA LEU A 218 -11.69 25.16 9.11
C LEU A 218 -11.24 26.54 8.61
N VAL A 219 -12.07 27.57 8.86
CA VAL A 219 -11.76 28.96 8.52
C VAL A 219 -11.17 29.67 9.74
N ARG A 220 -10.13 30.49 9.52
CA ARG A 220 -9.35 31.18 10.56
C ARG A 220 -10.03 32.47 11.05
N GLY A 221 -11.31 32.41 11.41
CA GLY A 221 -12.11 33.55 11.89
C GLY A 221 -12.46 33.44 13.38
N LYS A 222 -12.40 34.55 14.13
CA LYS A 222 -12.77 34.58 15.55
C LYS A 222 -14.28 34.29 15.72
N GLY A 223 -14.61 33.24 16.47
CA GLY A 223 -15.77 33.25 17.35
C GLY A 223 -16.93 32.30 17.07
N GLU A 224 -17.14 31.80 15.86
CA GLU A 224 -18.28 30.93 15.59
C GLU A 224 -17.87 29.74 14.71
N GLY A 225 -17.57 28.61 15.35
CA GLY A 225 -17.29 27.35 14.66
C GLY A 225 -18.47 26.89 13.79
N PHE A 226 -18.24 25.83 13.00
CA PHE A 226 -19.27 25.26 12.14
C PHE A 226 -20.48 24.77 12.92
N LYS A 227 -21.67 24.96 12.34
CA LYS A 227 -22.94 24.54 12.90
C LYS A 227 -23.43 23.31 12.13
N VAL A 228 -23.46 22.15 12.78
CA VAL A 228 -23.97 20.89 12.20
C VAL A 228 -25.31 20.57 12.83
N ALA A 229 -26.32 20.31 12.01
CA ALA A 229 -27.62 19.87 12.47
C ALA A 229 -27.55 18.38 12.83
N ILE A 230 -27.79 18.06 14.10
CA ILE A 230 -27.93 16.69 14.61
C ILE A 230 -29.40 16.53 15.02
N PRO A 231 -30.15 15.56 14.49
CA PRO A 231 -31.51 15.33 14.92
C PRO A 231 -31.55 14.87 16.38
N CYS A 232 -32.29 15.62 17.22
CA CYS A 232 -32.59 15.20 18.58
C CYS A 232 -33.80 14.27 18.55
N MET A 233 -33.60 12.99 18.88
CA MET A 233 -34.64 11.95 18.85
C MET A 233 -35.65 12.01 20.02
N THR A 234 -35.81 13.16 20.70
CA THR A 234 -36.92 13.42 21.65
C THR A 234 -36.93 14.91 22.05
N PRO A 235 -37.58 15.79 21.27
CA PRO A 235 -37.63 17.22 21.60
C PRO A 235 -38.59 17.57 22.76
N ASP A 236 -39.53 16.69 23.12
CA ASP A 236 -40.62 17.01 24.06
C ASP A 236 -40.48 16.40 25.47
N ARG A 237 -39.28 15.92 25.86
CA ARG A 237 -39.08 15.28 27.17
C ARG A 237 -38.56 16.28 28.22
N LEU A 238 -39.47 16.80 29.04
CA LEU A 238 -39.16 17.70 30.16
C LEU A 238 -38.46 17.01 31.35
N GLU A 239 -38.50 15.68 31.45
CA GLU A 239 -37.75 14.92 32.46
C GLU A 239 -36.85 13.85 31.84
N LYS A 240 -35.59 13.82 32.30
CA LYS A 240 -34.60 12.80 31.93
C LYS A 240 -34.66 11.64 32.93
N ARG A 241 -34.94 10.43 32.45
CA ARG A 241 -34.72 9.20 33.24
C ARG A 241 -33.26 8.76 33.13
N GLN A 242 -32.53 8.87 34.24
CA GLN A 242 -31.23 8.23 34.42
C GLN A 242 -31.47 6.84 35.01
N ASN A 243 -31.53 5.81 34.17
CA ASN A 243 -31.56 4.43 34.64
C ASN A 243 -30.14 3.98 34.99
N GLY A 244 -29.80 4.13 36.27
CA GLY A 244 -28.60 3.61 36.92
C GLY A 244 -28.84 3.49 38.43
N ARG A 245 -28.09 2.63 39.12
CA ARG A 245 -28.28 2.27 40.56
C ARG A 245 -28.48 3.51 41.44
N ARG A 246 -29.61 3.57 42.16
CA ARG A 246 -30.01 4.67 43.05
C ARG A 246 -29.18 4.70 44.34
N PHE A 247 -28.95 5.91 44.87
CA PHE A 247 -28.47 6.14 46.23
C PHE A 247 -29.57 5.93 47.28
N LYS A 248 -29.23 5.27 48.37
CA LYS A 248 -30.10 5.04 49.53
C LYS A 248 -30.36 6.32 50.31
N ASP A 249 -31.52 6.41 50.95
CA ASP A 249 -31.88 7.53 51.82
C ASP A 249 -31.45 7.28 53.28
N ASN A 250 -31.42 8.36 54.06
CA ASN A 250 -31.03 8.33 55.46
C ASN A 250 -31.97 7.40 56.27
N GLN A 251 -31.39 6.42 56.98
CA GLN A 251 -32.03 5.34 57.77
C GLN A 251 -32.40 4.03 57.03
N GLU A 252 -32.01 3.81 55.76
CA GLU A 252 -32.15 2.48 55.15
C GLU A 252 -31.09 1.47 55.67
N PRO A 253 -31.47 0.25 56.10
CA PRO A 253 -30.52 -0.76 56.55
C PRO A 253 -29.51 -1.17 55.47
N MET A 254 -28.25 -1.32 55.89
CA MET A 254 -27.19 -1.91 55.08
C MET A 254 -27.29 -3.43 55.15
N PHE A 255 -27.08 -4.14 54.04
CA PHE A 255 -26.89 -5.59 54.10
C PHE A 255 -25.61 -5.89 54.88
N THR A 256 -25.72 -6.66 55.94
CA THR A 256 -24.58 -7.17 56.70
C THR A 256 -23.87 -8.22 55.86
N LEU A 257 -22.56 -8.05 55.63
CA LEU A 257 -21.70 -9.12 55.12
C LEU A 257 -21.50 -10.14 56.25
N ASN A 258 -21.93 -11.37 56.03
CA ASN A 258 -21.82 -12.46 57.01
C ASN A 258 -20.34 -12.88 57.11
N THR A 259 -19.84 -13.12 58.32
CA THR A 259 -18.43 -13.43 58.66
C THR A 259 -17.95 -14.83 58.23
N GLN A 260 -18.68 -15.55 57.37
CA GLN A 260 -18.35 -16.93 56.99
C GLN A 260 -17.56 -17.05 55.67
N ASP A 261 -17.50 -16.00 54.86
CA ASP A 261 -16.77 -16.04 53.59
C ASP A 261 -15.39 -15.38 53.70
N ARG A 262 -14.33 -16.18 53.48
CA ARG A 262 -12.96 -15.66 53.32
C ARG A 262 -12.82 -15.02 51.95
N HIS A 263 -13.05 -13.71 51.92
CA HIS A 263 -12.88 -12.88 50.75
C HIS A 263 -11.45 -12.32 50.68
N GLY A 264 -10.66 -12.76 49.70
CA GLY A 264 -9.30 -12.26 49.46
C GLY A 264 -9.28 -11.12 48.45
N ILE A 265 -8.49 -10.08 48.72
CA ILE A 265 -8.11 -9.08 47.70
C ILE A 265 -6.96 -9.64 46.85
N ILE A 266 -7.12 -9.68 45.53
CA ILE A 266 -6.05 -10.06 44.62
C ILE A 266 -5.21 -8.82 44.32
N VAL A 267 -4.06 -8.71 45.00
CA VAL A 267 -3.07 -7.65 44.72
C VAL A 267 -2.12 -8.17 43.64
N VAL A 268 -2.07 -7.49 42.50
CA VAL A 268 -1.27 -7.88 41.33
C VAL A 268 0.03 -7.08 41.20
N GLY A 269 0.22 -6.04 42.02
CA GLY A 269 1.45 -5.26 42.08
C GLY A 269 1.29 -3.95 42.84
N ASP A 270 2.37 -3.16 42.90
CA ASP A 270 2.43 -1.86 43.58
C ASP A 270 3.04 -0.80 42.63
N LEU A 271 2.45 0.39 42.59
CA LEU A 271 3.02 1.59 41.97
C LEU A 271 3.96 2.30 42.96
N PRO A 272 4.99 3.03 42.46
CA PRO A 272 5.93 3.76 43.31
C PRO A 272 5.26 5.01 43.88
N THR A 273 4.61 4.87 45.03
CA THR A 273 3.96 5.95 45.78
C THR A 273 4.52 6.04 47.20
N SER A 274 4.39 7.21 47.82
CA SER A 274 4.86 7.46 49.19
C SER A 274 4.14 6.60 50.25
N PHE A 275 2.97 6.04 49.91
CA PHE A 275 2.20 5.16 50.79
C PHE A 275 1.89 3.85 50.08
N LYS A 276 2.15 2.72 50.75
CA LYS A 276 1.94 1.38 50.17
C LYS A 276 0.48 1.14 49.78
N GLU A 277 -0.46 1.69 50.53
CA GLU A 277 -1.90 1.51 50.29
C GLU A 277 -2.41 2.25 49.05
N THR A 278 -1.82 3.40 48.72
CA THR A 278 -2.16 4.15 47.49
C THR A 278 -1.45 3.59 46.26
N GLY A 279 -0.39 2.81 46.46
CA GLY A 279 0.38 2.17 45.39
C GLY A 279 -0.23 0.87 44.90
N ARG A 280 -1.00 0.16 45.74
CA ARG A 280 -1.56 -1.16 45.41
C ARG A 280 -2.43 -1.14 44.15
N VAL A 281 -2.17 -2.11 43.29
CA VAL A 281 -2.93 -2.40 42.09
C VAL A 281 -3.66 -3.74 42.29
N TYR A 282 -4.96 -3.75 42.03
CA TYR A 282 -5.87 -4.86 42.26
C TYR A 282 -6.24 -5.56 40.93
N GLY A 283 -6.38 -6.87 40.93
CA GLY A 283 -6.84 -7.63 39.75
C GLY A 283 -8.34 -7.48 39.49
N SER A 284 -8.78 -7.65 38.24
CA SER A 284 -10.20 -7.58 37.83
C SER A 284 -11.07 -8.70 38.41
N GLU A 285 -10.48 -9.85 38.73
CA GLU A 285 -11.18 -11.05 39.23
C GLU A 285 -11.33 -11.09 40.77
N GLY A 286 -10.82 -10.07 41.47
CA GLY A 286 -10.86 -9.98 42.94
C GLY A 286 -11.90 -8.99 43.44
N LEU A 287 -12.16 -9.02 44.75
CA LEU A 287 -13.00 -8.00 45.39
C LEU A 287 -12.27 -6.66 45.47
N SER A 288 -13.02 -5.57 45.29
CA SER A 288 -12.52 -4.20 45.43
C SER A 288 -12.09 -3.94 46.88
N PRO A 289 -10.97 -3.25 47.13
CA PRO A 289 -10.61 -2.87 48.50
C PRO A 289 -11.66 -1.94 49.12
N THR A 290 -11.77 -1.98 50.45
CA THR A 290 -12.56 -0.98 51.19
C THR A 290 -12.01 0.42 50.90
N LEU A 291 -12.88 1.33 50.44
CA LEU A 291 -12.52 2.73 50.21
C LEU A 291 -12.11 3.38 51.54
N THR A 292 -10.94 4.01 51.58
CA THR A 292 -10.49 4.75 52.76
C THR A 292 -11.24 6.09 52.87
N THR A 293 -11.66 6.48 54.07
CA THR A 293 -12.47 7.68 54.34
C THR A 293 -11.66 8.97 54.50
N MET A 294 -10.34 8.92 54.30
CA MET A 294 -9.44 10.05 54.52
C MET A 294 -9.40 10.99 53.30
N GLN A 295 -9.66 12.29 53.49
CA GLN A 295 -9.54 13.30 52.44
C GLN A 295 -8.11 13.36 51.85
N GLY A 296 -7.99 13.67 50.55
CA GLY A 296 -6.73 13.81 49.82
C GLY A 296 -6.70 13.04 48.48
N GLY A 297 -6.18 13.66 47.41
CA GLY A 297 -6.14 13.11 46.05
C GLY A 297 -5.27 11.84 45.92
N ASP A 298 -5.53 11.06 44.86
CA ASP A 298 -4.82 9.82 44.47
C ASP A 298 -5.02 8.56 45.35
N LYS A 299 -6.02 8.55 46.23
CA LYS A 299 -6.40 7.37 47.05
C LYS A 299 -7.47 6.47 46.41
N ILE A 300 -7.65 6.57 45.09
CA ILE A 300 -8.61 5.73 44.34
C ILE A 300 -8.00 4.34 44.14
N PRO A 301 -8.74 3.24 44.39
CA PRO A 301 -8.30 1.89 44.07
C PRO A 301 -7.90 1.77 42.60
N LYS A 302 -6.68 1.28 42.35
CA LYS A 302 -6.17 1.09 40.99
C LYS A 302 -6.45 -0.34 40.57
N ILE A 303 -7.41 -0.53 39.67
CA ILE A 303 -7.73 -1.86 39.15
C ILE A 303 -6.94 -2.04 37.85
N LEU A 304 -6.13 -3.10 37.78
CA LEU A 304 -5.57 -3.57 36.53
C LEU A 304 -6.71 -4.20 35.74
N ILE A 305 -7.29 -3.43 34.83
CA ILE A 305 -8.08 -3.99 33.74
C ILE A 305 -7.06 -4.47 32.72
N PRO A 306 -6.90 -5.80 32.49
CA PRO A 306 -6.13 -6.29 31.37
C PRO A 306 -6.92 -5.95 30.10
N GLU A 307 -6.90 -4.69 29.67
CA GLU A 307 -7.37 -4.35 28.35
C GLU A 307 -6.45 -5.09 27.38
N PRO A 308 -6.97 -6.03 26.57
CA PRO A 308 -6.15 -6.70 25.59
C PRO A 308 -5.62 -5.60 24.67
N ILE A 309 -4.29 -5.48 24.57
CA ILE A 309 -3.70 -4.47 23.71
C ILE A 309 -4.07 -4.86 22.27
N GLN A 310 -5.02 -4.15 21.68
CA GLN A 310 -5.62 -4.50 20.39
C GLN A 310 -4.71 -4.23 19.19
N PHE A 311 -3.46 -3.86 19.42
CA PHE A 311 -2.48 -3.55 18.38
C PHE A 311 -1.06 -3.99 18.79
N LEU A 312 -0.27 -4.35 17.79
CA LEU A 312 1.16 -4.57 17.95
C LEU A 312 1.90 -3.23 17.92
N LYS A 313 2.81 -3.03 18.87
CA LYS A 313 3.76 -1.90 18.83
C LYS A 313 4.95 -2.29 17.96
N VAL A 314 4.98 -1.77 16.74
CA VAL A 314 6.08 -1.99 15.80
C VAL A 314 7.05 -0.81 15.93
N ARG A 315 8.30 -1.07 16.33
CA ARG A 315 9.30 -0.01 16.48
C ARG A 315 9.49 0.69 15.13
N GLU A 316 9.29 2.00 15.08
CA GLU A 316 9.41 2.81 13.86
C GLU A 316 9.86 4.23 14.27
N ALA A 317 10.47 4.98 13.36
CA ALA A 317 10.94 6.36 13.61
C ALA A 317 9.78 7.38 13.69
N THR A 318 8.89 7.20 14.66
CA THR A 318 7.83 8.15 15.02
C THR A 318 8.23 8.92 16.28
N LYS A 319 7.53 10.03 16.60
CA LYS A 319 7.72 10.75 17.87
C LYS A 319 7.56 9.86 19.11
N LYS A 320 6.75 8.80 19.02
CA LYS A 320 6.50 7.82 20.09
C LYS A 320 7.50 6.65 20.09
N GLY A 321 8.35 6.52 19.06
CA GLY A 321 9.28 5.40 18.87
C GLY A 321 8.66 4.10 18.37
N TYR A 322 7.36 4.09 18.07
CA TYR A 322 6.64 2.96 17.48
C TYR A 322 5.45 3.41 16.64
N ALA A 323 5.03 2.55 15.72
CA ALA A 323 3.75 2.59 15.02
C ALA A 323 2.85 1.47 15.57
N GLN A 324 1.55 1.72 15.58
CA GLN A 324 0.54 0.74 16.00
C GLN A 324 0.12 -0.08 14.77
N ALA A 325 0.13 -1.41 14.86
CA ALA A 325 -0.31 -2.29 13.79
C ALA A 325 -1.47 -3.18 14.27
N GLU A 326 -2.56 -3.17 13.54
CA GLU A 326 -3.80 -3.93 13.80
C GLU A 326 -3.93 -5.07 12.79
N ILE A 327 -4.91 -5.95 12.99
CA ILE A 327 -5.16 -7.07 12.08
C ILE A 327 -5.35 -6.57 10.65
N GLY A 328 -4.67 -7.22 9.70
CA GLY A 328 -4.68 -6.84 8.29
C GLY A 328 -3.63 -5.80 7.90
N ASP A 329 -3.02 -5.10 8.86
CA ASP A 329 -1.92 -4.18 8.56
C ASP A 329 -0.68 -4.93 8.08
N SER A 330 0.02 -4.35 7.10
CA SER A 330 1.28 -4.90 6.63
C SER A 330 2.46 -4.41 7.47
N ILE A 331 3.50 -5.23 7.56
CA ILE A 331 4.74 -4.88 8.27
C ILE A 331 5.92 -5.25 7.38
N ASN A 332 6.72 -4.26 6.99
CA ASN A 332 7.98 -4.52 6.28
C ASN A 332 9.09 -4.87 7.29
N LEU A 333 9.59 -6.11 7.25
CA LEU A 333 10.58 -6.66 8.17
C LEU A 333 12.03 -6.63 7.64
N GLU A 334 12.30 -6.00 6.49
CA GLU A 334 13.61 -6.07 5.81
C GLU A 334 14.80 -5.54 6.60
N ARG A 335 14.56 -4.63 7.54
CA ARG A 335 15.62 -3.98 8.31
C ARG A 335 15.46 -4.26 9.81
N PRO A 336 15.53 -5.53 10.24
CA PRO A 336 15.25 -5.91 11.62
C PRO A 336 16.29 -5.36 12.59
N SER A 337 17.50 -5.02 12.11
CA SER A 337 18.60 -4.41 12.88
C SER A 337 18.65 -2.87 12.79
N SER A 338 17.81 -2.22 11.95
CA SER A 338 17.85 -0.77 11.84
C SER A 338 17.17 -0.10 13.03
N GLN A 339 17.84 0.89 13.62
CA GLN A 339 17.27 1.68 14.72
C GLN A 339 16.11 2.58 14.27
N TYR A 340 16.12 3.03 13.00
CA TYR A 340 15.14 3.98 12.46
C TYR A 340 14.16 3.37 11.43
N ARG A 341 14.47 2.18 10.90
CA ARG A 341 13.66 1.51 9.85
C ARG A 341 13.22 0.11 10.22
N ARG A 342 13.24 -0.24 11.51
CA ARG A 342 12.59 -1.46 11.99
C ARG A 342 11.11 -1.36 11.60
N GLY A 343 10.52 -2.43 11.07
CA GLY A 343 9.06 -2.58 10.86
C GLY A 343 8.28 -1.35 10.36
N ARG A 344 8.20 -1.10 9.04
CA ARG A 344 7.27 -0.08 8.53
C ARG A 344 5.86 -0.64 8.49
N VAL A 345 4.93 0.01 9.21
CA VAL A 345 3.51 -0.39 9.22
C VAL A 345 2.78 0.24 8.04
N GLY A 346 2.11 -0.57 7.22
CA GLY A 346 1.18 -0.12 6.21
C GLY A 346 -0.25 -0.36 6.65
N LYS A 347 -0.99 0.72 6.90
CA LYS A 347 -2.39 0.68 7.38
C LYS A 347 -3.34 0.19 6.31
N GLY A 348 -3.85 -1.03 6.43
CA GLY A 348 -4.70 -1.70 5.43
C GLY A 348 -4.10 -1.80 4.02
N ILE A 349 -2.78 -1.59 3.89
CA ILE A 349 -2.08 -1.54 2.60
C ILE A 349 -0.69 -2.14 2.75
N ALA A 350 -0.26 -2.90 1.75
CA ALA A 350 1.10 -3.42 1.68
C ALA A 350 2.10 -2.31 1.32
N ASN A 351 3.29 -2.33 1.94
CA ASN A 351 4.42 -1.58 1.39
C ASN A 351 4.92 -2.26 0.10
N THR A 352 5.71 -1.54 -0.71
CA THR A 352 6.32 -2.11 -1.94
C THR A 352 7.03 -3.43 -1.63
N LEU A 353 6.67 -4.50 -2.36
CA LEU A 353 7.32 -5.80 -2.23
C LEU A 353 8.76 -5.75 -2.69
N THR A 354 9.58 -6.56 -2.04
CA THR A 354 10.99 -6.73 -2.34
C THR A 354 11.31 -8.21 -2.54
N THR A 355 12.48 -8.48 -3.12
CA THR A 355 12.91 -9.83 -3.49
C THR A 355 13.21 -10.74 -2.30
N SER A 356 13.43 -10.15 -1.12
CA SER A 356 13.72 -10.87 0.12
C SER A 356 12.48 -11.54 0.73
N GLY A 357 11.28 -11.09 0.32
CA GLY A 357 9.99 -11.54 0.81
C GLY A 357 9.78 -11.29 2.31
N GLN A 358 10.43 -10.27 2.88
CA GLN A 358 10.31 -9.89 4.29
C GLN A 358 9.03 -9.07 4.59
N MET A 359 8.00 -9.20 3.76
CA MET A 359 6.71 -8.56 4.01
C MET A 359 5.89 -9.46 4.95
N GLY A 360 5.39 -8.88 6.03
CA GLY A 360 4.50 -9.52 6.98
C GLY A 360 3.11 -8.87 6.97
N VAL A 361 2.16 -9.58 7.57
CA VAL A 361 0.81 -9.11 7.87
C VAL A 361 0.47 -9.48 9.31
N VAL A 362 -0.24 -8.60 9.99
CA VAL A 362 -0.75 -8.87 11.34
C VAL A 362 -1.98 -9.76 11.26
N VAL A 363 -1.96 -10.87 12.00
CA VAL A 363 -3.06 -11.85 12.07
C VAL A 363 -3.41 -12.13 13.53
N ALA A 364 -4.66 -12.50 13.75
CA ALA A 364 -5.12 -13.10 14.99
C ALA A 364 -4.89 -14.62 14.95
N SER A 365 -4.25 -15.18 15.98
CA SER A 365 -4.06 -16.63 16.13
C SER A 365 -4.57 -17.10 17.48
N TYR A 366 -5.37 -18.16 17.49
CA TYR A 366 -5.82 -18.81 18.72
C TYR A 366 -4.63 -19.46 19.43
N GLU A 367 -4.50 -19.24 20.74
CA GLU A 367 -3.63 -20.04 21.60
C GLU A 367 -4.54 -20.91 22.48
N GLY A 368 -4.30 -22.22 22.54
CA GLY A 368 -5.07 -23.13 23.39
C GLY A 368 -4.99 -22.77 24.87
N GLU A 369 -5.85 -23.39 25.68
CA GLU A 369 -6.20 -23.02 27.07
C GLU A 369 -5.03 -22.98 28.08
N ASP A 370 -3.87 -23.58 27.77
CA ASP A 370 -2.80 -23.90 28.73
C ASP A 370 -1.65 -22.88 28.86
N LYS A 371 -1.78 -21.63 28.40
CA LYS A 371 -0.68 -20.65 28.51
C LYS A 371 -1.05 -19.40 29.30
N GLN A 372 -0.28 -19.14 30.35
CA GLN A 372 -0.37 -17.94 31.19
C GLN A 372 -0.43 -16.66 30.32
N VAL A 373 -1.55 -15.96 30.42
CA VAL A 373 -1.87 -14.73 29.68
C VAL A 373 -1.13 -13.55 30.30
N TYR A 374 0.18 -13.46 30.10
CA TYR A 374 0.95 -12.29 30.49
C TYR A 374 1.26 -11.39 29.29
N HIS A 375 0.74 -10.16 29.32
CA HIS A 375 1.21 -9.01 28.52
C HIS A 375 1.31 -9.23 27.01
N VAL A 376 0.31 -9.87 26.41
CA VAL A 376 0.32 -10.11 24.96
C VAL A 376 -0.74 -9.27 24.26
N ALA A 377 -0.34 -8.56 23.20
CA ALA A 377 -1.29 -7.90 22.31
C ALA A 377 -2.23 -8.95 21.67
N GLY A 378 -3.53 -8.70 21.74
CA GLY A 378 -4.56 -9.65 21.36
C GLY A 378 -5.91 -8.96 21.20
N VAL A 379 -6.87 -9.66 20.62
CA VAL A 379 -8.23 -9.20 20.40
C VAL A 379 -9.22 -10.27 20.84
N LEU A 380 -10.39 -9.85 21.31
CA LEU A 380 -11.51 -10.74 21.56
C LEU A 380 -12.37 -10.78 20.30
N ILE A 381 -12.59 -11.96 19.74
CA ILE A 381 -13.48 -12.20 18.59
C ILE A 381 -14.48 -13.28 19.06
N ASP A 382 -15.77 -12.96 19.01
CA ASP A 382 -16.86 -13.86 19.42
C ASP A 382 -16.68 -14.48 20.82
N GLY A 383 -16.16 -13.71 21.77
CA GLY A 383 -15.90 -14.15 23.15
C GLY A 383 -14.64 -14.99 23.34
N GLN A 384 -13.93 -15.35 22.26
CA GLN A 384 -12.63 -16.00 22.29
C GLN A 384 -11.47 -15.01 22.18
N PHE A 385 -10.41 -15.22 22.96
CA PHE A 385 -9.21 -14.41 22.89
C PHE A 385 -8.24 -14.93 21.83
N TYR A 386 -7.83 -14.04 20.92
CA TYR A 386 -6.83 -14.32 19.89
C TYR A 386 -5.61 -13.43 20.09
N ARG A 387 -4.42 -14.03 20.01
CA ARG A 387 -3.16 -13.30 20.04
C ARG A 387 -2.87 -12.65 18.70
N LEU A 388 -2.42 -11.40 18.71
CA LEU A 388 -1.86 -10.77 17.52
C LEU A 388 -0.44 -11.28 17.24
N ARG A 389 -0.21 -11.75 16.02
CA ARG A 389 1.09 -12.20 15.53
C ARG A 389 1.38 -11.63 14.15
N ILE A 390 2.66 -11.56 13.80
CA ILE A 390 3.11 -11.18 12.45
C ILE A 390 3.40 -12.46 11.68
N ARG A 391 2.68 -12.69 10.58
CA ARG A 391 2.93 -13.77 9.64
C ARG A 391 3.56 -13.21 8.38
N ARG A 392 4.56 -13.90 7.82
CA ARG A 392 5.08 -13.60 6.48
C ARG A 392 3.99 -13.88 5.42
N ILE A 393 3.73 -12.92 4.53
CA ILE A 393 2.80 -13.16 3.41
C ILE A 393 3.37 -14.23 2.49
N THR A 394 2.52 -15.09 1.95
CA THR A 394 2.88 -16.20 1.07
C THR A 394 3.27 -15.72 -0.33
N PRO A 395 3.95 -16.56 -1.14
CA PRO A 395 4.21 -16.22 -2.54
C PRO A 395 2.93 -15.93 -3.34
N LYS A 396 1.84 -16.65 -3.06
CA LYS A 396 0.54 -16.43 -3.70
C LYS A 396 -0.01 -15.03 -3.39
N GLU A 397 0.07 -14.61 -2.13
CA GLU A 397 -0.31 -13.25 -1.72
C GLU A 397 0.59 -12.19 -2.39
N CYS A 398 1.90 -12.46 -2.55
CA CYS A 398 2.78 -11.56 -3.30
C CYS A 398 2.39 -11.41 -4.78
N PHE A 399 2.01 -12.49 -5.46
CA PHE A 399 1.54 -12.46 -6.85
C PHE A 399 0.24 -11.66 -6.98
N ARG A 400 -0.72 -11.89 -6.08
CA ARG A 400 -1.97 -11.10 -6.02
C ARG A 400 -1.71 -9.62 -5.75
N LEU A 401 -0.74 -9.30 -4.91
CA LEU A 401 -0.28 -7.93 -4.66
C LEU A 401 0.46 -7.29 -5.85
N GLN A 402 0.77 -8.04 -6.91
CA GLN A 402 1.19 -7.49 -8.20
C GLN A 402 0.06 -7.55 -9.25
N GLY A 403 -1.12 -8.01 -8.87
CA GLY A 403 -2.29 -8.17 -9.73
C GLY A 403 -2.22 -9.37 -10.68
N PHE A 404 -1.38 -10.37 -10.40
CA PHE A 404 -1.42 -11.63 -11.15
C PHE A 404 -2.63 -12.47 -10.72
N PRO A 405 -3.33 -13.11 -11.67
CA PRO A 405 -4.38 -14.06 -11.39
C PRO A 405 -3.81 -15.34 -10.78
N ASP A 406 -4.65 -16.06 -10.04
CA ASP A 406 -4.25 -17.28 -9.33
C ASP A 406 -3.70 -18.37 -10.26
N TRP A 407 -4.25 -18.50 -11.48
CA TRP A 407 -3.77 -19.51 -12.44
C TRP A 407 -2.32 -19.27 -12.86
N ALA A 408 -1.89 -18.00 -12.96
CA ALA A 408 -0.51 -17.66 -13.31
C ALA A 408 0.44 -18.01 -12.16
N PHE A 409 0.00 -17.80 -10.92
CA PHE A 409 0.73 -18.27 -9.74
C PHE A 409 0.85 -19.80 -9.71
N GLU A 410 -0.24 -20.54 -9.94
CA GLU A 410 -0.21 -22.01 -9.93
C GLU A 410 0.68 -22.57 -11.04
N ALA A 411 0.73 -21.93 -12.22
CA ALA A 411 1.67 -22.27 -13.28
C ALA A 411 3.13 -22.05 -12.84
N ALA A 412 3.46 -20.86 -12.34
CA ALA A 412 4.81 -20.56 -11.84
C ALA A 412 5.24 -21.49 -10.70
N ARG A 413 4.32 -21.84 -9.79
CA ARG A 413 4.59 -22.72 -8.64
C ARG A 413 5.00 -24.13 -9.04
N LYS A 414 4.55 -24.64 -10.20
CA LYS A 414 4.95 -25.96 -10.69
C LYS A 414 6.44 -26.05 -11.06
N VAL A 415 7.06 -24.91 -11.39
CA VAL A 415 8.42 -24.86 -11.95
C VAL A 415 9.42 -24.06 -11.12
N SER A 416 8.97 -23.41 -10.04
CA SER A 416 9.79 -22.53 -9.20
C SER A 416 9.59 -22.81 -7.71
N SER A 417 10.69 -22.67 -6.94
CA SER A 417 10.63 -22.76 -5.48
C SER A 417 10.03 -21.49 -4.86
N ASN A 418 9.54 -21.59 -3.61
CA ASN A 418 8.98 -20.44 -2.89
C ASN A 418 9.95 -19.24 -2.84
N SER A 419 11.25 -19.48 -2.67
CA SER A 419 12.27 -18.42 -2.67
C SER A 419 12.32 -17.68 -4.01
N GLN A 420 12.29 -18.41 -5.12
CA GLN A 420 12.27 -17.81 -6.46
C GLN A 420 10.96 -17.06 -6.73
N LEU A 421 9.82 -17.60 -6.30
CA LEU A 421 8.52 -16.94 -6.45
C LEU A 421 8.47 -15.58 -5.72
N TYR A 422 9.06 -15.47 -4.52
CA TYR A 422 9.20 -14.16 -3.85
C TYR A 422 10.04 -13.18 -4.66
N LYS A 423 11.20 -13.64 -5.17
CA LYS A 423 12.08 -12.81 -6.02
C LYS A 423 11.35 -12.32 -7.26
N GLN A 424 10.65 -13.21 -7.94
CA GLN A 424 9.88 -12.93 -9.15
C GLN A 424 8.76 -11.90 -8.89
N ALA A 425 7.97 -12.09 -7.84
CA ALA A 425 6.91 -11.13 -7.48
C ALA A 425 7.46 -9.75 -7.05
N GLY A 426 8.63 -9.71 -6.40
CA GLY A 426 9.27 -8.44 -6.04
C GLY A 426 9.78 -7.65 -7.24
N ASN A 427 10.32 -8.36 -8.24
CA ASN A 427 10.85 -7.78 -9.48
C ASN A 427 9.78 -7.44 -10.51
N SER A 428 8.61 -8.09 -10.45
CA SER A 428 7.53 -7.84 -11.41
C SER A 428 6.96 -6.42 -11.32
N VAL A 429 6.39 -5.97 -12.43
CA VAL A 429 5.53 -4.79 -12.52
C VAL A 429 4.12 -5.13 -12.01
N THR A 430 3.33 -4.10 -11.71
CA THR A 430 1.94 -4.28 -11.28
C THR A 430 1.01 -4.33 -12.50
N VAL A 431 0.39 -5.49 -12.73
CA VAL A 431 -0.40 -5.82 -13.92
C VAL A 431 -1.55 -4.83 -14.16
N PRO A 432 -2.37 -4.44 -13.17
CA PRO A 432 -3.44 -3.46 -13.38
C PRO A 432 -2.97 -2.08 -13.88
N VAL A 433 -1.77 -1.64 -13.47
CA VAL A 433 -1.20 -0.37 -13.95
C VAL A 433 -0.82 -0.50 -15.42
N ILE A 434 -0.20 -1.64 -15.80
CA ILE A 434 0.12 -1.94 -17.19
C ILE A 434 -1.16 -2.01 -18.03
N ALA A 435 -2.18 -2.73 -17.58
CA ALA A 435 -3.46 -2.85 -18.26
C ALA A 435 -4.14 -1.48 -18.48
N ALA A 436 -4.07 -0.57 -17.50
CA ALA A 436 -4.61 0.79 -17.64
C ALA A 436 -3.90 1.59 -18.74
N ILE A 437 -2.57 1.51 -18.82
CA ILE A 437 -1.78 2.17 -19.87
C ILE A 437 -2.01 1.49 -21.23
N ALA A 438 -2.04 0.17 -21.26
CA ALA A 438 -2.33 -0.62 -22.46
C ALA A 438 -3.71 -0.27 -23.04
N LYS A 439 -4.73 -0.08 -22.18
CA LYS A 439 -6.05 0.39 -22.62
C LYS A 439 -5.98 1.72 -23.36
N LYS A 440 -5.14 2.66 -22.90
CA LYS A 440 -4.91 3.94 -23.60
C LYS A 440 -4.18 3.75 -24.93
N LEU A 441 -3.20 2.85 -25.01
CA LEU A 441 -2.57 2.50 -26.28
C LEU A 441 -3.61 1.96 -27.29
N LYS A 442 -4.51 1.08 -26.85
CA LYS A 442 -5.60 0.57 -27.68
C LYS A 442 -6.58 1.65 -28.14
N GLU A 443 -6.99 2.55 -27.25
CA GLU A 443 -7.84 3.69 -27.62
C GLU A 443 -7.20 4.59 -28.71
N VAL A 444 -5.86 4.70 -28.72
CA VAL A 444 -5.13 5.41 -29.77
C VAL A 444 -5.15 4.64 -31.09
N GLU A 445 -4.96 3.32 -31.04
CA GLU A 445 -5.05 2.42 -32.21
C GLU A 445 -6.43 2.53 -32.90
N GLU A 446 -7.51 2.34 -32.13
CA GLU A 446 -8.89 2.37 -32.63
C GLU A 446 -9.23 3.72 -33.27
N LYS A 447 -8.76 4.82 -32.68
CA LYS A 447 -8.96 6.15 -33.25
C LYS A 447 -8.23 6.31 -34.58
N ASP A 448 -6.98 5.84 -34.68
CA ASP A 448 -6.24 5.97 -35.95
C ASP A 448 -6.84 5.14 -37.07
N GLU A 449 -7.44 3.99 -36.75
CA GLU A 449 -8.20 3.20 -37.71
C GLU A 449 -9.48 3.91 -38.16
N SER A 450 -10.18 4.61 -37.25
CA SER A 450 -11.39 5.37 -37.60
C SER A 450 -11.16 6.57 -38.52
N PHE A 451 -9.91 7.04 -38.67
CA PHE A 451 -9.52 8.14 -39.56
C PHE A 451 -8.95 7.65 -40.91
N LYS A 452 -8.78 6.34 -41.10
CA LYS A 452 -8.39 5.73 -42.37
C LYS A 452 -9.62 5.24 -43.11
#